data_AF-A0A1Z4NAM6-F1
#
_entry.id   AF-A0A1Z4NAM6-F1
#
_cell.length_a   1.000
_cell.length_b   1.000
_cell.length_c   1.000
_cell.angle_alpha   90.00
_cell.angle_beta   90.00
_cell.angle_gamma   90.00
#
_symmetry.space_group_name_H-M   'P 1'
#
loop_
_entity.id
_entity.type
_entity.pdbx_description
1 polymer ?
#
loop_
_entity_poly.entity_id
_entity_poly.type
_entity_poly.pdbx_seq_one_letter_code
_entity_poly.pdbx_strand_id
1 'polypeptide(L)'
;MKTTLRHILNLKKQYSHLPFFDFLRDETLSARQRLEFYPCMAPFIMSFGDLNRYVMRQEPTADPYQAMVNEHSYEDDHHWPWYLEDFIKLGFDREKLSATESLQFFWGDRTAVNRLLSHKLAHLIYSSSSIVRLAIIEAIEETGNVLFELMGKLAKQIEAETGIELRYCGEFHFSKESGHAMTNDHAILAEIEMDEQTRAEAIEKVNLVFAWFTQWTQELLAYALQNLNHPDRLLIYPFQKEMALI
;
A
#
# COMPACT_ATOMS: atom_id res chain seq x y z
N MET A 1 -1.23 13.27 20.20
CA MET A 1 -1.65 12.65 18.93
C MET A 1 -3.04 13.07 18.46
N LYS A 2 -4.02 13.35 19.34
CA LYS A 2 -5.42 13.66 18.96
C LYS A 2 -5.59 14.62 17.77
N THR A 3 -4.88 15.74 17.76
CA THR A 3 -4.93 16.71 16.65
C THR A 3 -4.36 16.14 15.35
N THR A 4 -3.27 15.37 15.45
CA THR A 4 -2.66 14.66 14.32
C THR A 4 -3.59 13.59 13.75
N LEU A 5 -4.26 12.78 14.58
CA LEU A 5 -5.26 11.80 14.13
C LEU A 5 -6.41 12.48 13.39
N ARG A 6 -6.92 13.60 13.92
CA ARG A 6 -7.96 14.37 13.22
C ARG A 6 -7.48 14.85 11.85
N HIS A 7 -6.21 15.27 11.76
CA HIS A 7 -5.61 15.68 10.49
C HIS A 7 -5.51 14.52 9.51
N ILE A 8 -5.04 13.34 9.96
CA ILE A 8 -5.00 12.10 9.18
C ILE A 8 -6.40 11.75 8.64
N LEU A 9 -7.44 11.76 9.48
CA LEU A 9 -8.81 11.46 9.05
C LEU A 9 -9.35 12.46 8.02
N ASN A 10 -8.99 13.74 8.13
CA ASN A 10 -9.35 14.75 7.14
C ASN A 10 -8.64 14.51 5.80
N LEU A 11 -7.37 14.08 5.83
CA LEU A 11 -6.63 13.71 4.62
C LEU A 11 -7.19 12.42 4.01
N LYS A 12 -7.50 11.40 4.81
CA LYS A 12 -8.15 10.15 4.37
C LYS A 12 -9.41 10.44 3.57
N LYS A 13 -10.26 11.35 4.07
CA LYS A 13 -11.48 11.75 3.36
C LYS A 13 -11.16 12.29 1.96
N GLN A 14 -10.22 13.22 1.84
CA GLN A 14 -9.80 13.78 0.55
C GLN A 14 -9.17 12.71 -0.36
N TYR A 15 -8.30 11.88 0.21
CA TYR A 15 -7.62 10.79 -0.47
C TYR A 15 -8.61 9.79 -1.08
N SER A 16 -9.70 9.48 -0.38
CA SER A 16 -10.76 8.57 -0.86
C SER A 16 -11.53 9.03 -2.11
N HIS A 17 -11.35 10.29 -2.52
CA HIS A 17 -11.94 10.88 -3.72
C HIS A 17 -10.94 10.99 -4.89
N LEU A 18 -9.76 10.38 -4.79
CA LEU A 18 -8.81 10.34 -5.91
C LEU A 18 -9.36 9.49 -7.07
N PRO A 19 -9.01 9.81 -8.35
CA PRO A 19 -9.54 9.12 -9.52
C PRO A 19 -9.32 7.60 -9.54
N PHE A 20 -8.25 7.13 -8.90
CA PHE A 20 -7.99 5.69 -8.77
C PHE A 20 -9.10 4.98 -8.00
N PHE A 21 -9.65 5.59 -6.95
CA PHE A 21 -10.75 5.00 -6.19
C PHE A 21 -12.08 5.07 -6.93
N ASP A 22 -12.28 6.07 -7.80
CA ASP A 22 -13.43 6.10 -8.71
C ASP A 22 -13.35 4.97 -9.74
N PHE A 23 -12.15 4.67 -10.25
CA PHE A 23 -11.92 3.50 -11.10
C PHE A 23 -12.31 2.17 -10.41
N LEU A 24 -11.99 2.00 -9.11
CA LEU A 24 -12.41 0.82 -8.36
C LEU A 24 -13.94 0.74 -8.14
N ARG A 25 -14.62 1.89 -8.17
CA ARG A 25 -16.09 2.00 -8.05
C ARG A 25 -16.82 1.90 -9.40
N ASP A 26 -16.09 1.86 -10.52
CA ASP A 26 -16.71 1.86 -11.85
C ASP A 26 -17.38 0.52 -12.17
N GLU A 27 -18.70 0.46 -11.98
CA GLU A 27 -19.53 -0.73 -12.23
C GLU A 27 -19.67 -1.07 -13.73
N THR A 28 -19.18 -0.23 -14.65
CA THR A 28 -19.11 -0.59 -16.07
C THR A 28 -18.00 -1.62 -16.36
N LEU A 29 -17.05 -1.77 -15.44
CA LEU A 29 -15.98 -2.76 -15.50
C LEU A 29 -16.31 -3.96 -14.60
N SER A 30 -15.90 -5.16 -15.00
CA SER A 30 -15.97 -6.32 -14.11
C SER A 30 -15.08 -6.14 -12.87
N ALA A 31 -15.38 -6.85 -11.78
CA ALA A 31 -14.57 -6.81 -10.56
C ALA A 31 -13.10 -7.19 -10.84
N ARG A 32 -12.87 -8.17 -11.72
CA ARG A 32 -11.52 -8.56 -12.13
C ARG A 32 -10.81 -7.45 -12.91
N GLN A 33 -11.48 -6.75 -13.83
CA GLN A 33 -10.89 -5.63 -14.58
C GLN A 33 -10.48 -4.47 -13.66
N ARG A 34 -11.26 -4.22 -12.61
CA ARG A 34 -10.93 -3.20 -11.60
C ARG A 34 -9.70 -3.56 -10.76
N LEU A 35 -9.25 -4.81 -10.79
CA LEU A 35 -8.00 -5.26 -10.16
C LEU A 35 -6.80 -5.30 -11.12
N GLU A 36 -6.88 -4.75 -12.34
CA GLU A 36 -5.74 -4.75 -13.28
C GLU A 36 -4.48 -4.02 -12.76
N PHE A 37 -4.60 -3.16 -11.74
CA PHE A 37 -3.45 -2.52 -11.09
C PHE A 37 -2.61 -3.48 -10.23
N TYR A 38 -3.15 -4.65 -9.86
CA TYR A 38 -2.59 -5.53 -8.84
C TYR A 38 -1.11 -5.90 -9.06
N PRO A 39 -0.64 -6.17 -10.29
CA PRO A 39 0.78 -6.43 -10.52
C PRO A 39 1.68 -5.22 -10.31
N CYS A 40 1.18 -4.02 -10.57
CA CYS A 40 1.93 -2.77 -10.42
C CYS A 40 2.27 -2.49 -8.96
N MET A 41 1.40 -2.90 -8.02
CA MET A 41 1.65 -2.69 -6.59
C MET A 41 2.68 -3.64 -5.96
N ALA A 42 3.12 -4.69 -6.68
CA ALA A 42 4.01 -5.71 -6.12
C ALA A 42 5.29 -5.13 -5.47
N PRO A 43 6.04 -4.19 -6.08
CA PRO A 43 7.26 -3.66 -5.46
C PRO A 43 7.00 -3.06 -4.08
N PHE A 44 5.89 -2.35 -3.91
CA PHE A 44 5.53 -1.77 -2.62
C PHE A 44 5.12 -2.85 -1.62
N ILE A 45 4.23 -3.77 -1.98
CA ILE A 45 3.74 -4.81 -1.06
C ILE A 45 4.88 -5.71 -0.57
N MET A 46 5.76 -6.15 -1.48
CA MET A 46 6.92 -6.96 -1.11
C MET A 46 7.88 -6.20 -0.19
N SER A 47 8.08 -4.90 -0.44
CA SER A 47 8.93 -4.04 0.40
C SER A 47 8.27 -3.63 1.71
N PHE A 48 6.94 -3.73 1.85
CA PHE A 48 6.24 -3.36 3.07
C PHE A 48 6.54 -4.35 4.21
N GLY A 49 6.74 -5.62 3.88
CA GLY A 49 7.26 -6.60 4.83
C GLY A 49 8.64 -6.22 5.38
N ASP A 50 9.52 -5.73 4.50
CA ASP A 50 10.85 -5.24 4.88
C ASP A 50 10.77 -3.95 5.72
N LEU A 51 9.85 -3.03 5.39
CA LEU A 51 9.64 -1.82 6.19
C LEU A 51 9.26 -2.18 7.63
N ASN A 52 8.30 -3.08 7.81
CA ASN A 52 7.88 -3.51 9.13
C ASN A 52 9.02 -4.19 9.88
N ARG A 53 9.64 -5.19 9.26
CA ARG A 53 10.65 -6.04 9.92
C ARG A 53 11.99 -5.37 10.17
N TYR A 54 12.48 -4.54 9.25
CA TYR A 54 13.86 -4.03 9.26
C TYR A 54 13.97 -2.52 9.43
N VAL A 55 12.87 -1.77 9.34
CA VAL A 55 12.89 -0.29 9.45
C VAL A 55 12.09 0.20 10.66
N MET A 56 10.84 -0.25 10.81
CA MET A 56 9.95 0.18 11.89
C MET A 56 10.31 -0.49 13.22
N ARG A 57 10.55 -1.81 13.19
CA ARG A 57 10.86 -2.60 14.38
C ARG A 57 12.23 -2.26 14.96
N GLN A 58 12.28 -1.96 16.25
CA GLN A 58 13.53 -1.71 16.98
C GLN A 58 13.52 -2.44 18.32
N GLU A 59 14.40 -3.44 18.45
CA GLU A 59 14.46 -4.31 19.62
C GLU A 59 15.90 -4.52 20.12
N PRO A 60 16.09 -4.67 21.45
CA PRO A 60 15.10 -4.43 22.50
C PRO A 60 14.77 -2.94 22.65
N THR A 61 13.58 -2.61 23.17
CA THR A 61 13.20 -1.21 23.48
C THR A 61 12.64 -1.08 24.90
N ALA A 62 12.93 0.05 25.53
CA ALA A 62 12.28 0.51 26.77
C ALA A 62 11.36 1.70 26.53
N ASP A 63 11.31 2.22 25.30
CA ASP A 63 10.40 3.29 24.89
C ASP A 63 9.00 2.70 24.64
N PRO A 64 7.97 3.10 25.42
CA PRO A 64 6.62 2.54 25.29
C PRO A 64 6.01 2.78 23.91
N TYR A 65 6.35 3.89 23.23
CA TYR A 65 5.82 4.18 21.89
C TYR A 65 6.48 3.30 20.85
N GLN A 66 7.78 3.00 21.00
CA GLN A 66 8.45 2.04 20.12
C GLN A 66 7.94 0.62 20.37
N ALA A 67 7.52 0.28 21.59
CA ALA A 67 6.89 -1.01 21.86
C ALA A 67 5.56 -1.16 21.09
N MET A 68 4.74 -0.09 21.01
CA MET A 68 3.54 -0.06 20.16
C MET A 68 3.87 -0.23 18.68
N VAL A 69 4.91 0.47 18.18
CA VAL A 69 5.40 0.29 16.80
C VAL A 69 5.84 -1.15 16.54
N ASN A 70 6.55 -1.76 17.49
CA ASN A 70 7.02 -3.14 17.34
C ASN A 70 5.84 -4.11 17.28
N GLU A 71 4.84 -3.95 18.15
CA GLU A 71 3.63 -4.79 18.18
C GLU A 71 2.91 -4.77 16.82
N HIS A 72 2.63 -3.58 16.29
CA HIS A 72 2.06 -3.40 14.94
C HIS A 72 2.93 -4.08 13.86
N SER A 73 4.25 -3.89 13.91
CA SER A 73 5.15 -4.41 12.88
C SER A 73 5.23 -5.95 12.75
N TYR A 74 4.78 -6.72 13.75
CA TYR A 74 4.76 -8.19 13.66
C TYR A 74 3.55 -8.73 12.90
N GLU A 75 2.48 -7.96 12.85
CA GLU A 75 1.27 -8.33 12.13
C GLU A 75 1.53 -8.18 10.63
N ASP A 76 1.99 -7.00 10.23
CA ASP A 76 2.10 -6.62 8.82
C ASP A 76 3.30 -7.22 8.08
N ASP A 77 4.37 -7.65 8.77
CA ASP A 77 5.56 -8.20 8.09
C ASP A 77 5.31 -9.56 7.40
N HIS A 78 4.13 -10.16 7.62
CA HIS A 78 3.74 -11.45 7.05
C HIS A 78 2.52 -11.38 6.11
N HIS A 79 2.10 -10.20 5.63
CA HIS A 79 0.95 -10.08 4.70
C HIS A 79 1.30 -10.43 3.24
N TRP A 80 2.56 -10.29 2.84
CA TRP A 80 3.01 -10.52 1.45
C TRP A 80 2.73 -11.94 0.89
N PRO A 81 2.70 -13.05 1.66
CA PRO A 81 2.34 -14.35 1.11
C PRO A 81 0.89 -14.41 0.66
N TRP A 82 -0.03 -13.69 1.33
CA TRP A 82 -1.43 -13.61 0.90
C TRP A 82 -1.55 -12.85 -0.42
N TYR A 83 -0.74 -11.80 -0.59
CA TYR A 83 -0.67 -11.06 -1.86
C TYR A 83 -0.27 -11.98 -3.02
N LEU A 84 0.75 -12.83 -2.84
CA LEU A 84 1.17 -13.79 -3.86
C LEU A 84 0.11 -14.87 -4.14
N GLU A 85 -0.60 -15.32 -3.11
CA GLU A 85 -1.72 -16.26 -3.27
C GLU A 85 -2.82 -15.67 -4.18
N ASP A 86 -3.22 -14.43 -3.91
CA ASP A 86 -4.22 -13.72 -4.70
C ASP A 86 -3.71 -13.38 -6.10
N PHE A 87 -2.42 -13.07 -6.25
CA PHE A 87 -1.77 -12.85 -7.55
C PHE A 87 -1.97 -14.05 -8.50
N ILE A 88 -1.75 -15.26 -7.98
CA ILE A 88 -1.95 -16.52 -8.70
C ILE A 88 -3.44 -16.74 -9.00
N LYS A 89 -4.31 -16.58 -7.99
CA LYS A 89 -5.76 -16.80 -8.13
C LYS A 89 -6.40 -15.86 -9.15
N LEU A 90 -5.92 -14.62 -9.24
CA LEU A 90 -6.33 -13.62 -10.22
C LEU A 90 -5.74 -13.85 -11.62
N GLY A 91 -4.86 -14.86 -11.76
CA GLY A 91 -4.28 -15.30 -13.03
C GLY A 91 -3.13 -14.44 -13.55
N PHE A 92 -2.55 -13.58 -12.71
CA PHE A 92 -1.42 -12.74 -13.11
C PHE A 92 -0.09 -13.53 -13.25
N ASP A 93 -0.04 -14.77 -12.75
CA ASP A 93 1.12 -15.66 -12.88
C ASP A 93 1.13 -16.48 -14.19
N ARG A 94 0.09 -16.36 -15.01
CA ARG A 94 -0.10 -17.17 -16.22
C ARG A 94 0.80 -16.72 -17.38
N GLU A 95 1.22 -15.46 -17.38
CA GLU A 95 2.12 -14.91 -18.40
C GLU A 95 3.57 -15.31 -18.13
N LYS A 96 4.20 -15.93 -19.12
CA LYS A 96 5.62 -16.28 -19.05
C LYS A 96 6.46 -15.07 -19.45
N LEU A 97 6.82 -14.25 -18.47
CA LEU A 97 7.90 -13.27 -18.62
C LEU A 97 9.26 -13.98 -18.49
N SER A 98 10.21 -13.62 -19.35
CA SER A 98 11.61 -13.97 -19.12
C SER A 98 12.16 -13.24 -17.89
N ALA A 99 13.27 -13.73 -17.34
CA ALA A 99 13.90 -13.10 -16.17
C ALA A 99 14.23 -11.61 -16.42
N THR A 100 14.73 -11.28 -17.61
CA THR A 100 15.05 -9.89 -18.00
C THR A 100 13.80 -9.02 -18.05
N GLU A 101 12.70 -9.56 -18.56
CA GLU A 101 11.42 -8.88 -18.66
C GLU A 101 10.82 -8.60 -17.28
N SER A 102 10.90 -9.56 -16.35
CA SER A 102 10.50 -9.35 -14.95
C SER A 102 11.36 -8.29 -14.26
N LEU A 103 12.69 -8.32 -14.45
CA LEU A 103 13.59 -7.30 -13.89
C LEU A 103 13.30 -5.92 -14.47
N GLN A 104 13.06 -5.81 -15.78
CA GLN A 104 12.69 -4.55 -16.42
C GLN A 104 11.35 -4.02 -15.92
N PHE A 105 10.38 -4.90 -15.67
CA PHE A 105 9.09 -4.48 -15.13
C PHE A 105 9.23 -3.88 -13.72
N PHE A 106 9.98 -4.53 -12.83
CA PHE A 106 10.12 -4.10 -11.43
C PHE A 106 11.14 -2.97 -11.21
N TRP A 107 12.18 -2.87 -12.05
CA TRP A 107 13.24 -1.85 -11.93
C TRP A 107 13.20 -0.75 -13.00
N GLY A 108 12.33 -0.85 -13.99
CA GLY A 108 12.13 0.20 -15.00
C GLY A 108 11.39 1.42 -14.45
N ASP A 109 11.25 2.43 -15.31
CA ASP A 109 10.61 3.70 -14.97
C ASP A 109 9.09 3.58 -14.82
N ARG A 110 8.47 2.56 -15.41
CA ARG A 110 7.01 2.32 -15.37
C ARG A 110 6.48 2.05 -13.96
N THR A 111 7.33 1.54 -13.06
CA THR A 111 6.97 1.20 -11.67
C THR A 111 7.83 1.98 -10.67
N ALA A 112 8.44 3.09 -11.11
CA ALA A 112 9.39 3.83 -10.29
C ALA A 112 8.72 4.45 -9.05
N VAL A 113 7.50 4.95 -9.15
CA VAL A 113 6.79 5.52 -7.99
C VAL A 113 6.47 4.42 -6.98
N ASN A 114 5.98 3.26 -7.43
CA ASN A 114 5.75 2.07 -6.63
C ASN A 114 7.01 1.63 -5.89
N ARG A 115 8.12 1.45 -6.62
CA ARG A 115 9.40 1.02 -6.06
C ARG A 115 9.96 2.04 -5.06
N LEU A 116 9.86 3.34 -5.37
CA LEU A 116 10.44 4.39 -4.53
C LEU A 116 9.61 4.73 -3.28
N LEU A 117 8.34 4.32 -3.22
CA LEU A 117 7.48 4.61 -2.07
C LEU A 117 8.09 4.07 -0.76
N SER A 118 8.55 2.81 -0.74
CA SER A 118 9.15 2.23 0.47
C SER A 118 10.45 2.91 0.86
N HIS A 119 11.27 3.36 -0.10
CA HIS A 119 12.48 4.12 0.21
C HIS A 119 12.16 5.48 0.86
N LYS A 120 11.13 6.16 0.35
CA LYS A 120 10.67 7.44 0.90
C LYS A 120 10.10 7.27 2.32
N LEU A 121 9.29 6.22 2.54
CA LEU A 121 8.75 5.91 3.87
C LEU A 121 9.87 5.53 4.86
N ALA A 122 10.83 4.70 4.44
CA ALA A 122 11.98 4.35 5.27
C ALA A 122 12.75 5.60 5.71
N HIS A 123 12.97 6.56 4.80
CA HIS A 123 13.61 7.83 5.14
C HIS A 123 12.85 8.62 6.22
N LEU A 124 11.51 8.69 6.13
CA LEU A 124 10.71 9.32 7.18
C LEU A 124 10.83 8.57 8.51
N ILE A 125 10.72 7.24 8.49
CA ILE A 125 10.72 6.42 9.70
C ILE A 125 12.07 6.50 10.43
N TYR A 126 13.19 6.39 9.71
CA TYR A 126 14.54 6.49 10.29
C TYR A 126 14.82 7.85 10.92
N SER A 127 14.27 8.91 10.35
CA SER A 127 14.48 10.29 10.83
C SER A 127 13.47 10.74 11.89
N SER A 128 12.65 9.82 12.44
CA SER A 128 11.55 10.15 13.37
C SER A 128 11.77 9.59 14.76
N SER A 129 11.30 10.33 15.77
CA SER A 129 11.06 9.77 17.11
C SER A 129 9.92 8.75 17.08
N SER A 130 9.84 7.87 18.08
CA SER A 130 8.83 6.80 18.13
C SER A 130 7.39 7.33 18.12
N ILE A 131 7.12 8.48 18.75
CA ILE A 131 5.81 9.13 18.70
C ILE A 131 5.48 9.56 17.26
N VAL A 132 6.45 10.16 16.56
CA VAL A 132 6.25 10.58 15.16
C VAL A 132 6.12 9.36 14.24
N ARG A 133 6.79 8.24 14.53
CA ARG A 133 6.60 6.96 13.81
C ARG A 133 5.18 6.45 13.93
N LEU A 134 4.57 6.50 15.12
CA LEU A 134 3.16 6.14 15.27
C LEU A 134 2.26 6.98 14.35
N ALA A 135 2.49 8.30 14.28
CA ALA A 135 1.73 9.16 13.36
C ALA A 135 1.93 8.80 11.88
N ILE A 136 3.14 8.39 11.49
CA ILE A 136 3.45 7.94 10.12
C ILE A 136 2.74 6.63 9.81
N ILE A 137 2.79 5.65 10.75
CA ILE A 137 2.11 4.36 10.63
C ILE A 137 0.61 4.59 10.48
N GLU A 138 -0.01 5.39 11.33
CA GLU A 138 -1.44 5.68 11.20
C GLU A 138 -1.80 6.35 9.87
N ALA A 139 -0.94 7.19 9.31
CA ALA A 139 -1.18 7.74 7.98
C ALA A 139 -1.08 6.67 6.88
N ILE A 140 -0.15 5.70 7.01
CA ILE A 140 -0.04 4.56 6.09
C ILE A 140 -1.28 3.68 6.19
N GLU A 141 -1.66 3.26 7.40
CA GLU A 141 -2.86 2.47 7.67
C GLU A 141 -4.10 3.12 7.08
N GLU A 142 -4.26 4.43 7.29
CA GLU A 142 -5.45 5.14 6.81
C GLU A 142 -5.48 5.32 5.29
N THR A 143 -4.33 5.30 4.61
CA THR A 143 -4.29 5.18 3.14
C THR A 143 -4.64 3.76 2.68
N GLY A 144 -4.13 2.73 3.37
CA GLY A 144 -4.43 1.32 3.11
C GLY A 144 -5.91 1.01 3.27
N ASN A 145 -6.53 1.48 4.36
CA ASN A 145 -7.95 1.33 4.67
C ASN A 145 -8.86 1.73 3.50
N VAL A 146 -8.54 2.84 2.81
CA VAL A 146 -9.33 3.30 1.66
C VAL A 146 -9.25 2.30 0.50
N LEU A 147 -8.07 1.76 0.22
CA LEU A 147 -7.86 0.76 -0.82
C LEU A 147 -8.55 -0.56 -0.46
N PHE A 148 -8.26 -1.09 0.73
CA PHE A 148 -8.75 -2.41 1.14
C PHE A 148 -10.27 -2.44 1.29
N GLU A 149 -10.93 -1.35 1.72
CA GLU A 149 -12.41 -1.31 1.79
C GLU A 149 -13.04 -1.56 0.40
N LEU A 150 -12.43 -1.01 -0.65
CA LEU A 150 -12.87 -1.20 -2.02
C LEU A 150 -12.46 -2.57 -2.55
N MET A 151 -11.24 -3.01 -2.31
CA MET A 151 -10.78 -4.36 -2.70
C MET A 151 -11.61 -5.47 -2.05
N GLY A 152 -12.03 -5.32 -0.80
CA GLY A 152 -12.88 -6.27 -0.10
C GLY A 152 -14.24 -6.44 -0.76
N LYS A 153 -14.83 -5.34 -1.27
CA LYS A 153 -16.07 -5.39 -2.06
C LYS A 153 -15.85 -6.12 -3.39
N LEU A 154 -14.73 -5.86 -4.07
CA LEU A 154 -14.37 -6.56 -5.31
C LEU A 154 -14.10 -8.05 -5.08
N ALA A 155 -13.43 -8.41 -3.98
CA ALA A 155 -13.17 -9.80 -3.60
C ALA A 155 -14.48 -10.57 -3.39
N LYS A 156 -15.46 -9.96 -2.69
CA LYS A 156 -16.80 -10.55 -2.51
C LYS A 156 -17.54 -10.74 -3.83
N GLN A 157 -17.39 -9.81 -4.78
CA GLN A 157 -17.97 -9.95 -6.12
C GLN A 157 -17.32 -11.13 -6.88
N ILE A 158 -15.98 -11.21 -6.88
CA ILE A 158 -15.24 -12.29 -7.54
C ILE A 158 -15.59 -13.65 -6.94
N GLU A 159 -15.67 -13.75 -5.62
CA GLU A 159 -16.06 -14.98 -4.93
C GLU A 159 -17.48 -15.41 -5.33
N ALA A 160 -18.44 -14.49 -5.35
CA ALA A 160 -19.81 -14.79 -5.75
C ALA A 160 -19.92 -15.25 -7.22
N GLU A 161 -19.09 -14.69 -8.11
CA GLU A 161 -19.09 -15.01 -9.55
C GLU A 161 -18.33 -16.30 -9.88
N THR A 162 -17.26 -16.61 -9.14
CA THR A 162 -16.28 -17.64 -9.54
C THR A 162 -16.04 -18.74 -8.50
N GLY A 163 -16.48 -18.53 -7.25
CA GLY A 163 -16.15 -19.38 -6.11
C GLY A 163 -14.70 -19.24 -5.62
N ILE A 164 -13.93 -18.27 -6.14
CA ILE A 164 -12.54 -18.02 -5.74
C ILE A 164 -12.51 -17.01 -4.59
N GLU A 165 -12.05 -17.45 -3.43
CA GLU A 165 -11.77 -16.58 -2.29
C GLU A 165 -10.39 -15.91 -2.44
N LEU A 166 -10.34 -14.60 -2.21
CA LEU A 166 -9.11 -13.80 -2.21
C LEU A 166 -8.76 -13.39 -0.77
N ARG A 167 -7.60 -13.81 -0.27
CA ARG A 167 -7.25 -13.62 1.15
C ARG A 167 -6.65 -12.25 1.44
N TYR A 168 -5.84 -11.73 0.53
CA TYR A 168 -5.23 -10.41 0.67
C TYR A 168 -6.25 -9.31 0.35
N CYS A 169 -7.04 -9.49 -0.71
CA CYS A 169 -8.07 -8.53 -1.08
C CYS A 169 -9.30 -8.59 -0.15
N GLY A 170 -9.58 -9.75 0.43
CA GLY A 170 -10.86 -10.06 1.07
C GLY A 170 -10.87 -9.96 2.59
N GLU A 171 -11.91 -10.55 3.19
CA GLU A 171 -12.21 -10.43 4.62
C GLU A 171 -11.13 -11.08 5.52
N PHE A 172 -10.35 -12.02 4.97
CA PHE A 172 -9.25 -12.64 5.70
C PHE A 172 -8.21 -11.60 6.17
N HIS A 173 -7.79 -10.68 5.29
CA HIS A 173 -6.87 -9.59 5.61
C HIS A 173 -7.41 -8.76 6.80
N PHE A 174 -8.65 -8.27 6.71
CA PHE A 174 -9.30 -7.49 7.76
C PHE A 174 -9.56 -8.23 9.08
N SER A 175 -9.80 -9.54 9.01
CA SER A 175 -10.03 -10.37 10.21
C SER A 175 -8.74 -10.67 10.98
N LYS A 176 -7.60 -10.49 10.31
CA LYS A 176 -6.25 -10.70 10.85
C LYS A 176 -5.55 -9.42 11.21
N GLU A 177 -5.90 -8.31 10.56
CA GLU A 177 -5.73 -6.99 11.14
C GLU A 177 -6.46 -7.01 12.48
N SER A 178 -5.70 -7.16 13.56
CA SER A 178 -6.32 -7.36 14.86
C SER A 178 -7.23 -6.15 15.13
N GLY A 179 -8.43 -6.37 15.67
CA GLY A 179 -9.41 -5.30 15.94
C GLY A 179 -8.94 -4.18 16.90
N HIS A 180 -7.65 -4.18 17.23
CA HIS A 180 -6.90 -3.13 17.88
C HIS A 180 -6.77 -1.88 16.98
N ALA A 181 -6.37 -2.04 15.71
CA ALA A 181 -6.03 -0.93 14.82
C ALA A 181 -7.19 0.05 14.52
N MET A 182 -8.44 -0.42 14.42
CA MET A 182 -9.52 0.43 13.90
C MET A 182 -10.35 1.20 14.94
N THR A 183 -10.36 0.83 16.23
CA THR A 183 -11.20 1.54 17.22
C THR A 183 -10.64 1.67 18.63
N ASN A 184 -10.00 0.64 19.18
CA ASN A 184 -9.43 0.72 20.53
C ASN A 184 -8.08 1.45 20.54
N ASP A 185 -7.26 1.32 19.50
CA ASP A 185 -5.95 1.98 19.43
C ASP A 185 -6.08 3.48 19.21
N HIS A 186 -7.04 3.94 18.42
CA HIS A 186 -7.27 5.38 18.24
C HIS A 186 -7.58 6.12 19.55
N ALA A 187 -8.26 5.46 20.50
CA ALA A 187 -8.50 6.04 21.82
C ALA A 187 -7.20 6.16 22.62
N ILE A 188 -6.39 5.09 22.65
CA ILE A 188 -5.09 5.05 23.34
C ILE A 188 -4.11 6.06 22.71
N LEU A 189 -4.00 6.07 21.38
CA LEU A 189 -3.15 7.00 20.65
C LEU A 189 -3.59 8.44 20.91
N ALA A 190 -4.90 8.73 20.93
CA ALA A 190 -5.40 10.08 21.16
C ALA A 190 -4.99 10.65 22.53
N GLU A 191 -4.74 9.82 23.53
CA GLU A 191 -4.26 10.20 24.86
C GLU A 191 -2.76 10.56 24.90
N ILE A 192 -1.98 10.15 23.89
CA ILE A 192 -0.55 10.50 23.81
C ILE A 192 -0.39 12.02 23.68
N GLU A 193 0.27 12.65 24.64
CA GLU A 193 0.59 14.08 24.59
C GLU A 193 1.76 14.35 23.65
N MET A 194 1.70 15.47 22.93
CA MET A 194 2.76 15.93 22.03
C MET A 194 2.99 17.41 22.26
N ASP A 195 4.26 17.77 22.43
CA ASP A 195 4.65 19.18 22.38
C ASP A 195 4.41 19.78 20.98
N GLU A 196 4.59 21.09 20.87
CA GLU A 196 4.34 21.82 19.64
C GLU A 196 5.27 21.38 18.49
N GLN A 197 6.55 21.16 18.78
CA GLN A 197 7.54 20.78 17.78
C GLN A 197 7.27 19.39 17.22
N THR A 198 7.07 18.41 18.11
CA THR A 198 6.76 17.01 17.76
C THR A 198 5.46 16.93 16.98
N ARG A 199 4.45 17.72 17.36
CA ARG A 199 3.18 17.79 16.63
C ARG A 199 3.35 18.38 15.23
N ALA A 200 4.12 19.47 15.09
CA ALA A 200 4.39 20.08 13.80
C ALA A 200 5.12 19.11 12.86
N GLU A 201 6.15 18.43 13.37
CA GLU A 201 6.89 17.40 12.63
C GLU A 201 5.97 16.25 12.19
N ALA A 202 5.13 15.74 13.09
CA ALA A 202 4.19 14.67 12.74
C ALA A 202 3.22 15.09 11.64
N ILE A 203 2.67 16.31 11.71
CA ILE A 203 1.76 16.83 10.67
C ILE A 203 2.49 16.94 9.32
N GLU A 204 3.72 17.42 9.30
CA GLU A 204 4.53 17.50 8.07
C GLU A 204 4.73 16.12 7.46
N LYS A 205 5.17 15.14 8.26
CA LYS A 205 5.44 13.78 7.77
C LYS A 205 4.16 13.05 7.34
N VAL A 206 3.05 13.24 8.05
CA VAL A 206 1.72 12.75 7.64
C VAL A 206 1.32 13.33 6.27
N ASN A 207 1.52 14.63 6.04
CA ASN A 207 1.24 15.24 4.72
C ASN A 207 2.08 14.59 3.61
N LEU A 208 3.36 14.30 3.88
CA LEU A 208 4.24 13.63 2.93
C LEU A 208 3.77 12.21 2.61
N VAL A 209 3.35 11.44 3.61
CA VAL A 209 2.76 10.10 3.41
C VAL A 209 1.59 10.17 2.43
N PHE A 210 0.57 11.00 2.71
CA PHE A 210 -0.58 11.13 1.81
C PHE A 210 -0.21 11.64 0.41
N ALA A 211 0.76 12.57 0.30
CA ALA A 211 1.22 13.05 -0.98
C ALA A 211 1.91 11.95 -1.81
N TRP A 212 2.71 11.09 -1.18
CA TRP A 212 3.38 9.99 -1.89
C TRP A 212 2.42 8.86 -2.23
N PHE A 213 1.48 8.53 -1.34
CA PHE A 213 0.41 7.59 -1.65
C PHE A 213 -0.54 8.12 -2.75
N THR A 214 -0.68 9.44 -2.89
CA THR A 214 -1.42 10.03 -4.02
C THR A 214 -0.69 9.77 -5.34
N GLN A 215 0.63 10.02 -5.41
CA GLN A 215 1.45 9.70 -6.58
C GLN A 215 1.41 8.19 -6.90
N TRP A 216 1.45 7.36 -5.86
CA TRP A 216 1.36 5.91 -6.00
C TRP A 216 0.04 5.48 -6.67
N THR A 217 -1.11 5.99 -6.21
CA THR A 217 -2.42 5.68 -6.83
C THR A 217 -2.52 6.15 -8.28
N GLN A 218 -1.82 7.22 -8.66
CA GLN A 218 -1.77 7.69 -10.04
C GLN A 218 -1.00 6.71 -10.94
N GLU A 219 0.12 6.15 -10.48
CA GLU A 219 0.86 5.12 -11.21
C GLU A 219 0.05 3.82 -11.34
N LEU A 220 -0.64 3.41 -10.26
CA LEU A 220 -1.55 2.26 -10.29
C LEU A 220 -2.68 2.42 -11.30
N LEU A 221 -3.34 3.58 -11.31
CA LEU A 221 -4.40 3.89 -12.25
C LEU A 221 -3.88 3.89 -13.70
N ALA A 222 -2.74 4.54 -13.94
CA ALA A 222 -2.12 4.57 -15.26
C ALA A 222 -1.80 3.17 -15.77
N TYR A 223 -1.27 2.30 -14.89
CA TYR A 223 -1.00 0.90 -15.22
C TYR A 223 -2.27 0.14 -15.58
N ALA A 224 -3.32 0.23 -14.76
CA ALA A 224 -4.58 -0.47 -14.99
C ALA A 224 -5.25 -0.04 -16.31
N LEU A 225 -5.33 1.27 -16.58
CA LEU A 225 -5.91 1.79 -17.82
C LEU A 225 -5.11 1.36 -19.05
N GLN A 226 -3.78 1.29 -18.95
CA GLN A 226 -2.95 0.79 -20.03
C GLN A 226 -3.23 -0.68 -20.35
N ASN A 227 -3.40 -1.52 -19.32
CA ASN A 227 -3.71 -2.94 -19.49
C ASN A 227 -5.09 -3.14 -20.12
N LEU A 228 -6.11 -2.40 -19.67
CA LEU A 228 -7.47 -2.49 -20.22
C LEU A 228 -7.56 -2.09 -21.70
N ASN A 229 -6.75 -1.12 -22.13
CA ASN A 229 -6.73 -0.65 -23.52
C ASN A 229 -5.92 -1.56 -24.48
N HIS A 230 -5.09 -2.47 -23.94
CA HIS A 230 -4.20 -3.31 -24.73
C HIS A 230 -4.13 -4.76 -24.21
N PRO A 231 -5.24 -5.51 -24.24
CA PRO A 231 -5.30 -6.87 -23.67
C PRO A 231 -4.36 -7.87 -24.37
N ASP A 232 -3.99 -7.64 -25.63
CA ASP A 232 -3.15 -8.53 -26.44
C ASP A 232 -1.67 -8.12 -26.52
N ARG A 233 -1.26 -6.98 -25.94
CA ARG A 233 0.15 -6.61 -25.91
C ARG A 233 0.81 -7.25 -24.70
N LEU A 234 1.69 -8.22 -24.95
CA LEU A 234 2.80 -8.49 -24.02
C LEU A 234 3.43 -7.15 -23.64
N LEU A 235 3.49 -6.89 -22.33
CA LEU A 235 3.62 -5.57 -21.70
C LEU A 235 4.98 -4.87 -21.92
N ILE A 236 5.75 -5.29 -22.92
CA ILE A 236 7.17 -4.98 -23.03
C ILE A 236 7.44 -4.40 -24.40
N TYR A 237 7.86 -3.13 -24.38
CA TYR A 237 8.57 -2.54 -25.50
C TYR A 237 9.79 -3.43 -25.79
N PRO A 238 9.91 -4.03 -26.99
CA PRO A 238 11.08 -4.84 -27.29
C PRO A 238 12.33 -3.97 -27.12
N PHE A 239 13.29 -4.49 -26.35
CA PHE A 239 14.62 -3.92 -26.04
C PHE A 239 15.46 -3.54 -27.28
N GLN A 240 14.94 -3.74 -28.49
CA GLN A 240 15.68 -3.65 -29.75
C GLN A 240 15.83 -2.25 -30.34
N LYS A 241 15.31 -1.17 -29.72
CA LYS A 241 15.38 0.18 -30.34
C LYS A 241 16.35 1.20 -29.75
N GLU A 242 16.95 0.97 -28.59
CA GLU A 242 17.82 2.00 -27.96
C GLU A 242 19.29 1.60 -27.77
N MET A 243 19.67 0.34 -28.00
CA MET A 243 21.09 -0.04 -28.06
C MET A 243 21.76 0.23 -29.42
N ALA A 244 21.07 0.93 -30.34
CA ALA A 244 21.68 1.40 -31.59
C ALA A 244 22.41 2.74 -31.44
N LEU A 245 22.46 3.33 -30.24
CA LEU A 245 23.05 4.65 -30.00
C LEU A 245 23.97 4.72 -28.76
N ILE A 246 24.51 3.59 -28.28
CA ILE A 246 25.61 3.57 -27.31
C ILE A 246 26.78 2.77 -27.90
#